data_AF-A0A4U3L0N5-F1
#
_entry.id   AF-A0A4U3L0N5-F1
#
_cell.length_a   1.000
_cell.length_b   1.000
_cell.length_c   1.000
_cell.angle_alpha   90.00
_cell.angle_beta   90.00
_cell.angle_gamma   90.00
#
_symmetry.space_group_name_H-M   'P 1'
#
loop_
_entity.id
_entity.type
_entity.pdbx_description
1 polymer ?
#
loop_
_entity_poly.entity_id
_entity_poly.type
_entity_poly.pdbx_seq_one_letter_code
_entity_poly.pdbx_strand_id
1 'polypeptide(L)'
;MNAAVSKEGIKKDLIAMKENGIGGAYLMPISGAPDSPFIQTPVVQLTPLWWDMIRYTFQVADSLHFKLAMHDCDGFALAGGPWITPEKSMQKVVWTKTIIDGGKMYDSILAQPETRKNYYKDIAVFAYPAKAYNGVSTYTMQPTVTTNVADADASVLEISLILTTPFRYKLTTAFRSKLTR
;
A
#
# COMPACT_ATOMS: atom_id res chain seq x y z
N MET A 1 18.83 -14.66 -0.93
CA MET A 1 19.00 -13.19 -1.04
C MET A 1 19.56 -12.87 -2.42
N ASN A 2 19.11 -11.80 -3.07
CA ASN A 2 19.72 -11.25 -4.29
C ASN A 2 19.92 -12.26 -5.44
N ALA A 3 18.98 -13.19 -5.61
CA ALA A 3 19.06 -14.29 -6.58
C ALA A 3 20.34 -15.17 -6.50
N ALA A 4 21.12 -15.09 -5.42
CA ALA A 4 22.34 -15.88 -5.24
C ALA A 4 22.02 -17.17 -4.48
N VAL A 5 21.73 -18.26 -5.22
CA VAL A 5 21.31 -19.55 -4.65
C VAL A 5 22.01 -20.69 -5.40
N SER A 6 22.47 -21.70 -4.67
CA SER A 6 23.07 -22.92 -5.23
C SER A 6 22.47 -24.19 -4.60
N LYS A 7 22.44 -25.30 -5.34
CA LYS A 7 21.97 -26.60 -4.84
C LYS A 7 22.80 -27.09 -3.65
N GLU A 8 24.11 -26.89 -3.70
CA GLU A 8 25.00 -27.25 -2.60
C GLU A 8 24.67 -26.47 -1.32
N GLY A 9 24.46 -25.16 -1.43
CA GLY A 9 24.07 -24.30 -0.31
C GLY A 9 22.74 -24.73 0.29
N ILE A 10 21.71 -24.90 -0.55
CA ILE A 10 20.39 -25.38 -0.12
C ILE A 10 20.51 -26.67 0.72
N LYS A 11 21.27 -27.66 0.22
CA LYS A 11 21.39 -28.94 0.91
C LYS A 11 22.09 -28.80 2.25
N LYS A 12 23.19 -28.05 2.31
CA LYS A 12 23.96 -27.83 3.55
C LYS A 12 23.14 -27.07 4.58
N ASP A 13 22.40 -26.04 4.16
CA ASP A 13 21.55 -25.25 5.05
C ASP A 13 20.45 -26.11 5.69
N LEU A 14 19.72 -26.90 4.90
CA LEU A 14 18.65 -27.76 5.42
C LEU A 14 19.17 -28.87 6.35
N ILE A 15 20.32 -29.47 6.03
CA ILE A 15 20.97 -30.45 6.91
C ILE A 15 21.35 -29.79 8.24
N ALA A 16 22.02 -28.65 8.19
CA ALA A 16 22.45 -27.93 9.38
C ALA A 16 21.25 -27.52 10.25
N MET A 17 20.16 -27.04 9.66
CA MET A 17 18.93 -26.73 10.40
C MET A 17 18.37 -27.97 11.11
N LYS A 18 18.29 -29.10 10.41
CA LYS A 18 17.77 -30.35 10.97
C LYS A 18 18.65 -30.88 12.11
N GLU A 19 19.97 -30.88 11.93
CA GLU A 19 20.95 -31.33 12.93
C GLU A 19 20.90 -30.48 14.20
N ASN A 20 20.57 -29.19 14.08
CA ASN A 20 20.40 -28.28 15.21
C ASN A 20 18.98 -28.28 15.79
N GLY A 21 18.12 -29.23 15.41
CA GLY A 21 16.78 -29.40 16.00
C GLY A 21 15.74 -28.36 15.55
N ILE A 22 15.98 -27.63 14.47
CA ILE A 22 14.98 -26.72 13.89
C ILE A 22 13.85 -27.56 13.25
N GLY A 23 12.59 -27.23 13.57
CA GLY A 23 11.43 -28.01 13.13
C GLY A 23 10.98 -27.76 11.68
N GLY A 24 11.37 -26.63 11.10
CA GLY A 24 11.01 -26.22 9.74
C GLY A 24 11.48 -24.80 9.42
N ALA A 25 11.24 -24.34 8.19
CA ALA A 25 11.61 -23.00 7.76
C ALA A 25 10.57 -22.37 6.82
N TYR A 26 10.55 -21.03 6.78
CA TYR A 26 9.82 -20.25 5.80
C TYR A 26 10.77 -19.83 4.68
N LEU A 27 10.50 -20.30 3.47
CA LEU A 27 11.28 -19.98 2.29
C LEU A 27 10.73 -18.69 1.68
N MET A 28 11.53 -17.63 1.77
CA MET A 28 11.20 -16.29 1.31
C MET A 28 12.35 -15.73 0.47
N PRO A 29 12.23 -15.70 -0.87
CA PRO A 29 13.22 -14.99 -1.68
C PRO A 29 13.12 -13.49 -1.40
N ILE A 30 14.27 -12.85 -1.21
CA ILE A 30 14.38 -11.41 -0.96
C ILE A 30 15.29 -10.81 -2.03
N SER A 31 14.75 -9.84 -2.77
CA SER A 31 15.40 -9.11 -3.87
C SER A 31 15.77 -9.97 -5.09
N GLY A 32 15.77 -9.35 -6.27
CA GLY A 32 16.24 -9.94 -7.52
C GLY A 32 17.77 -9.92 -7.65
N ALA A 33 18.29 -10.25 -8.83
CA ALA A 33 19.72 -10.12 -9.10
C ALA A 33 20.14 -8.64 -9.10
N PRO A 34 21.24 -8.26 -8.43
CA PRO A 34 21.80 -6.92 -8.52
C PRO A 34 22.51 -6.73 -9.87
N ASP A 35 22.87 -5.49 -10.21
CA ASP A 35 23.58 -5.15 -11.45
C ASP A 35 24.91 -5.91 -11.59
N SER A 36 25.58 -6.17 -10.45
CA SER A 36 26.77 -7.03 -10.36
C SER A 36 26.47 -8.25 -9.49
N PRO A 37 26.08 -9.40 -10.08
CA PRO A 37 25.66 -10.56 -9.32
C PRO A 37 26.80 -11.25 -8.56
N PHE A 38 26.47 -11.80 -7.39
CA PHE A 38 27.42 -12.56 -6.56
C PHE A 38 27.78 -13.94 -7.12
N ILE A 39 26.98 -14.46 -8.06
CA ILE A 39 27.18 -15.75 -8.71
C ILE A 39 27.02 -15.60 -10.22
N GLN A 40 27.70 -16.47 -10.97
CA GLN A 40 27.72 -16.42 -12.43
C GLN A 40 26.33 -16.58 -13.06
N THR A 41 25.44 -17.38 -12.45
CA THR A 41 24.08 -17.60 -12.94
C THR A 41 23.07 -17.31 -11.84
N PRO A 42 22.55 -16.08 -11.77
CA PRO A 42 21.56 -15.71 -10.77
C PRO A 42 20.23 -16.45 -10.96
N VAL A 43 19.67 -16.92 -9.85
CA VAL A 43 18.40 -17.64 -9.77
C VAL A 43 17.27 -16.62 -9.58
N VAL A 44 16.91 -15.91 -10.65
CA VAL A 44 15.89 -14.85 -10.64
C VAL A 44 14.49 -15.45 -10.45
N GLN A 45 13.69 -14.87 -9.56
CA GLN A 45 12.34 -15.33 -9.21
C GLN A 45 11.44 -15.56 -10.43
N LEU A 46 10.58 -16.58 -10.34
CA LEU A 46 9.62 -17.00 -11.37
C LEU A 46 10.21 -17.53 -12.69
N THR A 47 11.53 -17.51 -12.87
CA THR A 47 12.20 -18.16 -14.02
C THR A 47 12.18 -19.69 -13.90
N PRO A 48 12.35 -20.44 -15.01
CA PRO A 48 12.45 -21.89 -14.96
C PRO A 48 13.56 -22.41 -14.02
N LEU A 49 14.71 -21.72 -13.97
CA LEU A 49 15.81 -22.06 -13.07
C LEU A 49 15.41 -21.88 -11.61
N TRP A 50 14.67 -20.82 -11.27
CA TRP A 50 14.16 -20.62 -9.92
C TRP A 50 13.18 -21.72 -9.51
N TRP A 51 12.27 -22.10 -10.40
CA TRP A 51 11.38 -23.23 -10.14
C TRP A 51 12.11 -24.56 -9.98
N ASP A 52 13.23 -24.79 -10.68
CA ASP A 52 14.08 -25.96 -10.45
C ASP A 52 14.74 -25.95 -9.07
N MET A 53 15.21 -24.78 -8.62
CA MET A 53 15.77 -24.62 -7.27
C MET A 53 14.72 -24.79 -6.18
N ILE A 54 13.49 -24.30 -6.38
CA ILE A 54 12.37 -24.57 -5.48
C ILE A 54 12.08 -26.06 -5.41
N ARG A 55 11.94 -26.73 -6.57
CA ARG A 55 11.72 -28.19 -6.62
C ARG A 55 12.81 -28.95 -5.86
N TYR A 56 14.07 -28.61 -6.11
CA TYR A 56 15.20 -29.23 -5.42
C TYR A 56 15.16 -29.00 -3.90
N THR A 57 14.82 -27.79 -3.47
CA THR A 57 14.70 -27.46 -2.04
C THR A 57 13.63 -28.31 -1.34
N PHE A 58 12.46 -28.48 -1.96
CA PHE A 58 11.40 -29.32 -1.42
C PHE A 58 11.76 -30.81 -1.43
N GLN A 59 12.49 -31.30 -2.45
CA GLN A 59 12.98 -32.67 -2.48
C GLN A 59 13.97 -32.96 -1.33
N VAL A 60 14.91 -32.05 -1.08
CA VAL A 60 15.86 -32.21 0.03
C VAL A 60 15.14 -32.14 1.37
N ALA A 61 14.24 -31.18 1.56
CA ALA A 61 13.49 -31.06 2.81
C ALA A 61 12.63 -32.30 3.11
N ASP A 62 11.96 -32.86 2.09
CA ASP A 62 11.17 -34.09 2.23
C ASP A 62 12.04 -35.28 2.66
N SER A 63 13.23 -35.44 2.05
CA SER A 63 14.18 -36.50 2.40
C SER A 63 14.69 -36.43 3.86
N LEU A 64 14.64 -35.24 4.47
CA LEU A 64 15.03 -34.98 5.86
C LEU A 64 13.84 -34.96 6.83
N HIS A 65 12.62 -35.19 6.32
CA HIS A 65 11.36 -34.94 7.02
C HIS A 65 11.32 -33.54 7.66
N PHE A 66 11.80 -32.53 6.93
CA PHE A 66 11.88 -31.13 7.33
C PHE A 66 10.73 -30.34 6.70
N LYS A 67 10.02 -29.52 7.48
CA LYS A 67 8.84 -28.80 7.01
C LYS A 67 9.20 -27.46 6.39
N LEU A 68 8.61 -27.16 5.24
CA LEU A 68 8.76 -25.87 4.56
C LEU A 68 7.39 -25.22 4.37
N ALA A 69 7.36 -23.90 4.50
CA ALA A 69 6.27 -23.08 3.99
C ALA A 69 6.85 -21.94 3.14
N MET A 70 6.02 -21.34 2.29
CA MET A 70 6.39 -20.20 1.46
C MET A 70 5.45 -19.04 1.77
N HIS A 71 6.00 -17.83 1.67
CA HIS A 71 5.19 -16.62 1.72
C HIS A 71 4.36 -16.46 0.43
N ASP A 72 3.22 -15.81 0.57
CA ASP A 72 2.14 -15.67 -0.40
C ASP A 72 2.58 -14.88 -1.66
N CYS A 73 3.61 -14.05 -1.51
CA CYS A 73 4.24 -13.30 -2.60
C CYS A 73 5.76 -13.28 -2.46
N ASP A 74 6.44 -12.90 -3.55
CA ASP A 74 7.88 -12.60 -3.52
C ASP A 74 8.17 -11.45 -2.53
N GLY A 75 9.32 -11.50 -1.87
CA GLY A 75 9.69 -10.57 -0.80
C GLY A 75 9.11 -10.92 0.57
N PHE A 76 9.07 -9.92 1.46
CA PHE A 76 8.69 -10.11 2.87
C PHE A 76 7.23 -9.74 3.21
N ALA A 77 6.56 -8.99 2.33
CA ALA A 77 5.17 -8.57 2.47
C ALA A 77 4.70 -7.93 1.15
N LEU A 78 3.40 -7.89 0.83
CA LEU A 78 2.24 -8.43 1.56
C LEU A 78 1.40 -9.34 0.64
N ALA A 79 0.98 -8.83 -0.52
CA ALA A 79 0.19 -9.56 -1.51
C ALA A 79 0.35 -8.91 -2.90
N GLY A 80 1.60 -8.72 -3.33
CA GLY A 80 1.94 -8.06 -4.59
C GLY A 80 2.27 -9.05 -5.70
N GLY A 81 2.15 -8.61 -6.96
CA GLY A 81 2.62 -9.39 -8.10
C GLY A 81 2.47 -8.64 -9.42
N PRO A 82 3.28 -8.97 -10.45
CA PRO A 82 3.22 -8.33 -11.76
C PRO A 82 1.90 -8.57 -12.51
N TRP A 83 1.13 -9.59 -12.11
CA TRP A 83 -0.20 -9.89 -12.64
C TRP A 83 -1.33 -8.99 -12.10
N ILE A 84 -1.05 -8.14 -11.11
CA ILE A 84 -2.05 -7.26 -10.50
C ILE A 84 -2.14 -5.94 -11.28
N THR A 85 -3.27 -5.72 -11.95
CA THR A 85 -3.58 -4.46 -12.64
C THR A 85 -3.93 -3.34 -11.64
N PRO A 86 -3.83 -2.05 -12.02
CA PRO A 86 -4.25 -0.94 -11.14
C PRO A 86 -5.71 -1.08 -10.63
N GLU A 87 -6.61 -1.59 -11.48
CA GLU A 87 -8.01 -1.89 -11.12
C GLU A 87 -8.14 -2.93 -10.00
N LYS A 88 -7.28 -3.94 -9.98
CA LYS A 88 -7.29 -5.02 -8.99
C LYS A 88 -6.44 -4.72 -7.75
N SER A 89 -5.78 -3.58 -7.71
CA SER A 89 -4.95 -3.15 -6.58
C SER A 89 -5.81 -2.56 -5.45
N MET A 90 -5.18 -2.15 -4.36
CA MET A 90 -5.87 -1.40 -3.30
C MET A 90 -6.38 -0.07 -3.85
N GLN A 91 -7.68 0.19 -3.63
CA GLN A 91 -8.35 1.39 -4.13
C GLN A 91 -8.41 2.48 -3.05
N LYS A 92 -8.41 3.75 -3.47
CA LYS A 92 -8.67 4.90 -2.61
C LYS A 92 -9.68 5.82 -3.28
N VAL A 93 -10.47 6.52 -2.46
CA VAL A 93 -11.38 7.56 -2.94
C VAL A 93 -10.56 8.83 -3.18
N VAL A 94 -10.70 9.39 -4.38
CA VAL A 94 -10.08 10.65 -4.81
C VAL A 94 -11.17 11.56 -5.35
N TRP A 95 -10.97 12.87 -5.29
CA TRP A 95 -11.96 13.84 -5.76
C TRP A 95 -11.31 15.13 -6.24
N THR A 96 -12.04 15.87 -7.06
CA THR A 96 -11.80 17.27 -7.40
C THR A 96 -12.99 18.10 -6.97
N LYS A 97 -12.81 19.43 -6.94
CA LYS A 97 -13.88 20.37 -6.62
C LYS A 97 -13.87 21.49 -7.63
N THR A 98 -15.03 21.77 -8.21
CA THR A 98 -15.28 22.94 -9.04
C THR A 98 -16.37 23.78 -8.36
N ILE A 99 -16.16 25.08 -8.28
CA ILE A 99 -17.18 26.03 -7.80
C ILE A 99 -17.77 26.71 -9.02
N ILE A 100 -19.11 26.76 -9.09
CA ILE A 100 -19.86 27.33 -10.21
C ILE A 100 -20.92 28.30 -9.67
N ASP A 101 -21.29 29.27 -10.50
CA ASP A 101 -22.46 30.12 -10.23
C ASP A 101 -23.75 29.31 -10.40
N GLY A 102 -24.65 29.41 -9.43
CA GLY A 102 -25.98 28.80 -9.53
C GLY A 102 -26.86 29.48 -10.59
N GLY A 103 -27.85 28.74 -11.09
CA GLY A 103 -28.83 29.26 -12.06
C GLY A 103 -28.33 29.35 -13.51
N LYS A 104 -27.07 28.98 -13.78
CA LYS A 104 -26.50 28.89 -15.13
C LYS A 104 -26.25 27.42 -15.49
N MET A 105 -26.43 27.07 -16.76
CA MET A 105 -25.99 25.77 -17.27
C MET A 105 -24.46 25.71 -17.21
N TYR A 106 -23.92 24.62 -16.67
CA TYR A 106 -22.48 24.34 -16.71
C TYR A 106 -22.21 23.28 -17.78
N ASP A 107 -21.60 23.72 -18.88
CA ASP A 107 -21.27 22.88 -20.04
C ASP A 107 -19.74 22.89 -20.25
N SER A 108 -19.02 22.31 -19.32
CA SER A 108 -17.57 22.23 -19.35
C SER A 108 -17.08 20.96 -18.67
N ILE A 109 -15.85 20.55 -19.00
CA ILE A 109 -15.25 19.34 -18.47
C ILE A 109 -14.80 19.60 -17.03
N LEU A 110 -15.27 18.77 -16.09
CA LEU A 110 -14.80 18.79 -14.71
C LEU A 110 -13.34 18.34 -14.63
N ALA A 111 -12.59 18.90 -13.69
CA ALA A 111 -11.22 18.48 -13.44
C ALA A 111 -11.18 16.99 -13.07
N GLN A 112 -10.31 16.22 -13.72
CA GLN A 112 -10.13 14.81 -13.41
C GLN A 112 -9.41 14.64 -12.06
N PRO A 113 -9.92 13.79 -11.16
CA PRO A 113 -9.20 13.43 -9.93
C PRO A 113 -7.87 12.73 -10.17
N GLU A 114 -7.08 12.62 -9.09
CA GLU A 114 -5.79 11.95 -9.10
C GLU A 114 -5.88 10.58 -9.78
N THR A 115 -5.02 10.38 -10.78
CA THR A 115 -4.96 9.16 -11.57
C THR A 115 -3.60 8.51 -11.36
N ARG A 116 -3.59 7.26 -10.90
CA ARG A 116 -2.35 6.51 -10.65
C ARG A 116 -2.20 5.41 -11.68
N LYS A 117 -1.03 5.32 -12.32
CA LYS A 117 -0.76 4.34 -13.39
C LYS A 117 -1.85 4.34 -14.47
N ASN A 118 -2.31 5.54 -14.86
CA ASN A 118 -3.35 5.75 -15.87
C ASN A 118 -4.69 5.06 -15.57
N TYR A 119 -5.01 4.80 -14.30
CA TYR A 119 -6.27 4.22 -13.88
C TYR A 119 -7.07 5.17 -12.98
N TYR A 120 -8.31 5.44 -13.41
CA TYR A 120 -9.31 6.23 -12.73
C TYR A 120 -10.69 5.68 -13.09
N LYS A 121 -11.63 5.73 -12.14
CA LYS A 121 -13.02 5.33 -12.37
C LYS A 121 -13.94 6.23 -11.56
N ASP A 122 -14.88 6.87 -12.25
CA ASP A 122 -15.91 7.67 -11.60
C ASP A 122 -16.76 6.82 -10.65
N ILE A 123 -17.08 7.40 -9.49
CA ILE A 123 -18.04 6.85 -8.53
C ILE A 123 -19.36 7.62 -8.64
N ALA A 124 -19.29 8.94 -8.43
CA ALA A 124 -20.43 9.83 -8.48
C ALA A 124 -19.98 11.29 -8.57
N VAL A 125 -20.85 12.15 -9.12
CA VAL A 125 -20.72 13.60 -9.08
C VAL A 125 -21.81 14.15 -8.17
N PHE A 126 -21.42 14.99 -7.21
CA PHE A 126 -22.35 15.63 -6.28
C PHE A 126 -22.34 17.15 -6.49
N ALA A 127 -23.52 17.72 -6.61
CA ALA A 127 -23.73 19.17 -6.56
C ALA A 127 -24.48 19.51 -5.27
N TYR A 128 -23.99 20.49 -4.53
CA TYR A 128 -24.63 20.98 -3.32
C TYR A 128 -24.41 22.49 -3.16
N PRO A 129 -25.32 23.21 -2.48
CA PRO A 129 -25.15 24.63 -2.23
C PRO A 129 -23.85 24.92 -1.46
N ALA A 130 -22.98 25.72 -2.07
CA ALA A 130 -21.75 26.21 -1.45
C ALA A 130 -22.08 27.10 -0.24
N LYS A 131 -21.50 26.81 0.93
CA LYS A 131 -21.50 27.75 2.06
C LYS A 131 -20.42 28.82 1.84
N ALA A 132 -20.62 30.02 2.38
CA ALA A 132 -19.73 31.18 2.20
C ALA A 132 -18.25 30.93 2.59
N TYR A 133 -17.97 29.96 3.45
CA TYR A 133 -16.61 29.60 3.89
C TYR A 133 -15.96 28.49 3.04
N ASN A 134 -16.37 28.34 1.79
CA ASN A 134 -15.83 27.32 0.89
C ASN A 134 -14.35 27.59 0.57
N GLY A 135 -13.45 26.72 1.03
CA GLY A 135 -11.99 26.86 0.86
C GLY A 135 -11.26 27.27 2.13
N VAL A 136 -11.99 27.61 3.19
CA VAL A 136 -11.43 27.76 4.53
C VAL A 136 -11.34 26.38 5.18
N SER A 137 -10.12 25.98 5.49
CA SER A 137 -9.80 24.77 6.23
C SER A 137 -8.72 25.11 7.25
N THR A 138 -8.44 24.22 8.17
CA THR A 138 -7.28 24.36 9.07
C THR A 138 -5.93 24.40 8.33
N TYR A 139 -5.90 24.06 7.03
CA TYR A 139 -4.71 24.22 6.18
C TYR A 139 -4.57 25.63 5.58
N THR A 140 -5.69 26.35 5.40
CA THR A 140 -5.74 27.67 4.76
C THR A 140 -6.03 28.80 5.74
N MET A 141 -6.50 28.47 6.94
CA MET A 141 -6.69 29.38 8.06
C MET A 141 -6.16 28.69 9.32
N GLN A 142 -4.98 29.12 9.77
CA GLN A 142 -4.41 28.62 11.02
C GLN A 142 -5.16 29.27 12.19
N PRO A 143 -5.75 28.48 13.11
CA PRO A 143 -6.42 29.04 14.27
C PRO A 143 -5.38 29.59 15.25
N THR A 144 -5.59 30.81 15.74
CA THR A 144 -4.78 31.35 16.85
C THR A 144 -5.22 30.70 18.16
N VAL A 145 -4.28 30.04 18.85
CA VAL A 145 -4.53 29.46 20.18
C VAL A 145 -4.04 30.43 21.25
N THR A 146 -4.89 30.75 22.23
CA THR A 146 -4.53 31.61 23.38
C THR A 146 -4.73 30.88 24.70
N THR A 147 -3.98 31.27 25.74
CA THR A 147 -4.05 30.71 27.09
C THR A 147 -4.09 31.83 28.13
N ASN A 148 -4.79 31.61 29.24
CA ASN A 148 -4.81 32.51 30.40
C ASN A 148 -3.78 32.13 31.47
N VAL A 149 -2.94 31.11 31.21
CA VAL A 149 -1.81 30.74 32.07
C VAL A 149 -0.62 31.64 31.73
N ALA A 150 -0.11 32.38 32.71
CA ALA A 150 1.07 33.21 32.54
C ALA A 150 2.28 32.36 32.11
N ASP A 151 3.07 32.87 31.17
CA ASP A 151 4.29 32.25 30.62
C ASP A 151 4.11 30.90 29.91
N ALA A 152 2.87 30.48 29.63
CA ALA A 152 2.61 29.29 28.82
C ALA A 152 2.61 29.61 27.33
N ASP A 153 3.44 28.90 26.56
CA ASP A 153 3.42 28.95 25.10
C ASP A 153 2.26 28.11 24.55
N ALA A 154 1.18 28.78 24.12
CA ALA A 154 0.00 28.14 23.55
C ALA A 154 0.20 27.65 22.10
N SER A 155 1.28 28.05 21.42
CA SER A 155 1.54 27.68 20.02
C SER A 155 1.83 26.19 19.85
N VAL A 156 2.29 25.49 20.91
CA VAL A 156 2.49 24.03 20.89
C VAL A 156 1.20 23.23 20.68
N LEU A 157 0.03 23.86 20.88
CA LEU A 157 -1.28 23.27 20.63
C LEU A 157 -1.81 23.59 19.22
N GLU A 158 -1.08 24.37 18.42
CA GLU A 158 -1.39 24.56 17.00
C GLU A 158 -1.07 23.26 16.24
N ILE A 159 -2.05 22.36 16.23
CA ILE A 159 -1.95 21.11 15.47
C ILE A 159 -2.12 21.45 13.99
N SER A 160 -0.98 21.65 13.31
CA SER A 160 -0.89 21.49 11.86
C SER A 160 -1.13 20.01 11.55
N LEU A 161 -2.38 19.64 11.30
CA LEU A 161 -2.81 18.26 11.08
C LEU A 161 -2.26 17.73 9.75
N ILE A 162 -0.98 17.36 9.72
CA ILE A 162 -0.40 16.49 8.69
C ILE A 162 -0.70 15.04 9.10
N LEU A 163 -1.96 14.63 8.94
CA LEU A 163 -2.29 13.21 8.96
C LEU A 163 -1.93 12.61 7.60
N THR A 164 -0.65 12.30 7.40
CA THR A 164 -0.25 11.23 6.48
C THR A 164 -0.22 9.92 7.24
N THR A 165 -1.39 9.35 7.51
CA THR A 165 -1.55 7.92 7.86
C THR A 165 -2.97 7.47 7.49
N PRO A 166 -3.14 6.27 6.92
CA PRO A 166 -4.43 5.78 6.45
C PRO A 166 -5.28 5.39 7.65
N PHE A 167 -6.59 5.48 7.51
CA PHE A 167 -7.61 5.31 8.56
C PHE A 167 -7.87 6.53 9.44
N ARG A 168 -8.85 7.34 8.99
CA ARG A 168 -10.02 7.66 9.81
C ARG A 168 -11.18 8.01 8.89
N TYR A 169 -12.27 7.28 9.08
CA TYR A 169 -13.51 7.37 8.34
C TYR A 169 -14.15 8.76 8.44
N LYS A 170 -14.76 9.21 7.34
CA LYS A 170 -16.00 9.98 7.39
C LYS A 170 -16.92 9.52 6.26
N LEU A 171 -17.52 8.35 6.46
CA LEU A 171 -18.79 8.01 5.81
C LEU A 171 -19.79 9.10 6.22
N THR A 172 -20.28 9.87 5.27
CA THR A 172 -21.53 10.62 5.47
C THR A 172 -22.56 9.99 4.54
N THR A 173 -23.11 8.88 4.98
CA THR A 173 -24.42 8.40 4.55
C THR A 173 -25.31 8.44 5.78
N ALA A 174 -26.31 9.33 5.79
CA ALA A 174 -27.43 9.27 6.71
C ALA A 174 -28.67 9.88 6.01
N PHE A 175 -29.51 8.98 5.53
CA PHE A 175 -30.98 8.98 5.40
C PHE A 175 -31.78 10.23 4.98
N ARG A 176 -32.67 9.97 4.01
CA ARG A 176 -33.97 10.61 3.84
C ARG A 176 -34.78 10.60 5.15
N SER A 177 -35.39 11.72 5.50
CA SER A 177 -36.79 11.72 5.96
C SER A 177 -37.47 13.03 5.55
N LYS A 178 -38.75 12.89 5.18
CA LYS A 178 -39.65 13.97 4.72
C LYS A 178 -39.74 15.12 5.72
N LEU A 179 -39.81 16.34 5.22
CA LEU A 179 -40.76 17.33 5.73
C LEU A 179 -41.24 18.23 4.58
N THR A 180 -42.53 18.08 4.32
CA THR A 180 -43.41 18.93 3.52
C THR A 180 -43.29 20.41 3.89
N ARG A 181 -43.29 21.28 2.88
CA ARG A 181 -44.47 22.05 2.49
C ARG A 181 -44.51 22.18 0.97
#